data_AF-A0A5C4X3K3-F1
#
_entry.id   AF-A0A5C4X3K3-F1
#
_cell.length_a   1.000
_cell.length_b   1.000
_cell.length_c   1.000
_cell.angle_alpha   90.00
_cell.angle_beta   90.00
_cell.angle_gamma   90.00
#
_symmetry.space_group_name_H-M   'P 1'
#
loop_
_entity.id
_entity.type
_entity.pdbx_description
1 polymer ?
#
loop_
_entity_poly.entity_id
_entity_poly.type
_entity_poly.pdbx_seq_one_letter_code
_entity_poly.pdbx_strand_id
1 'polypeptide(L)'
;MPTPDAVSAEIPARVAADIEARRDRINEGFSRFYAPLAVVAFVLTFLPYYRSEPESSIRYGGLWQEFARTGHSYDAAAVMIFLALIALLTVAAIRKLPGPGLFAAAALSLIIGIMVWTAPGFSDPPDLTDAGILDIAFSFTAAAMLLTHVALLVICRRR
;
A
#
# COMPACT_ATOMS: atom_id res chain seq x y z
N MET A 1 -29.77 28.54 -34.54
CA MET A 1 -28.29 28.59 -34.50
C MET A 1 -27.88 28.86 -33.07
N PRO A 2 -27.04 28.03 -32.44
CA PRO A 2 -26.48 28.35 -31.13
C PRO A 2 -25.65 29.63 -31.23
N THR A 3 -25.72 30.48 -30.20
CA THR A 3 -24.94 31.72 -30.14
C THR A 3 -23.44 31.38 -29.97
N PRO A 4 -22.51 32.24 -30.44
CA PRO A 4 -21.07 32.04 -30.26
C PRO A 4 -20.67 31.75 -28.81
N ASP A 5 -21.36 32.38 -27.85
CA ASP A 5 -21.15 32.21 -26.42
C ASP A 5 -21.55 30.80 -25.92
N ALA A 6 -22.59 30.20 -26.51
CA ALA A 6 -23.02 28.85 -26.17
C ALA A 6 -21.99 27.79 -26.64
N VAL A 7 -21.39 27.99 -27.81
CA VAL A 7 -20.33 27.11 -28.33
C VAL A 7 -19.04 27.25 -27.51
N SER A 8 -18.72 28.46 -27.06
CA SER A 8 -17.54 28.72 -26.21
C SER A 8 -17.63 28.08 -24.82
N ALA A 9 -18.84 27.92 -24.26
CA ALA A 9 -19.07 27.26 -22.98
C ALA A 9 -19.16 25.72 -23.10
N GLU A 10 -19.53 25.21 -24.28
CA GLU A 10 -19.72 23.78 -24.51
C GLU A 10 -18.39 23.01 -24.59
N ILE A 11 -17.35 23.62 -25.18
CA ILE A 11 -16.01 23.03 -25.29
C ILE A 11 -15.39 22.71 -23.90
N PRO A 12 -15.27 23.68 -22.96
CA PRO A 12 -14.68 23.40 -21.65
C PRO A 12 -15.49 22.38 -20.83
N ALA A 13 -16.82 22.38 -20.95
CA ALA A 13 -17.67 21.40 -20.29
C ALA A 13 -17.42 19.97 -20.80
N ARG A 14 -17.29 19.80 -22.12
CA ARG A 14 -16.94 18.51 -22.74
C ARG A 14 -15.55 18.02 -22.34
N VAL A 15 -14.57 18.93 -22.28
CA VAL A 15 -13.20 18.60 -21.82
C VAL A 15 -13.20 18.13 -20.36
N ALA A 16 -13.91 18.85 -19.49
CA ALA A 16 -14.03 18.47 -18.07
C ALA A 16 -14.67 17.09 -17.90
N ALA A 17 -15.75 16.82 -18.63
CA ALA A 17 -16.43 15.52 -18.60
C ALA A 17 -15.54 14.36 -19.09
N ASP A 18 -14.73 14.56 -20.14
CA ASP A 18 -13.79 13.53 -20.61
C ASP A 18 -12.67 13.26 -19.59
N ILE A 19 -12.14 14.30 -18.93
CA ILE A 19 -11.15 14.16 -17.86
C ILE A 19 -11.73 13.36 -16.68
N GLU A 20 -12.96 13.66 -16.27
CA GLU A 20 -13.64 12.95 -15.19
C GLU A 20 -13.88 11.48 -15.56
N ALA A 21 -14.39 11.20 -16.76
CA ALA A 21 -14.58 9.84 -17.25
C ALA A 21 -13.26 9.04 -17.32
N ARG A 22 -12.15 9.67 -17.73
CA ARG A 22 -10.81 9.04 -17.71
C ARG A 22 -10.35 8.74 -16.29
N ARG A 23 -10.51 9.68 -15.37
CA ARG A 23 -10.16 9.51 -13.96
C ARG A 23 -10.94 8.35 -13.35
N ASP A 24 -12.20 8.22 -13.68
CA ASP A 24 -13.07 7.15 -13.18
C ASP A 24 -12.66 5.78 -13.69
N ARG A 25 -12.33 5.66 -14.99
CA ARG A 25 -11.77 4.42 -15.55
C ARG A 25 -10.45 4.01 -14.90
N ILE A 26 -9.56 4.97 -14.63
CA ILE A 26 -8.29 4.70 -13.94
C ILE A 26 -8.56 4.16 -12.52
N ASN A 27 -9.39 4.86 -11.74
CA ASN A 27 -9.72 4.43 -10.39
C ASN A 27 -10.34 3.02 -10.36
N GLU A 28 -11.27 2.72 -11.28
CA GLU A 28 -11.91 1.42 -11.35
C GLU A 28 -10.94 0.30 -11.73
N GLY A 29 -9.99 0.57 -12.64
CA GLY A 29 -8.96 -0.39 -13.01
C GLY A 29 -8.07 -0.76 -11.82
N PHE A 30 -7.64 0.24 -11.04
CA PHE A 30 -6.77 0.01 -9.90
C PHE A 30 -7.48 -0.56 -8.67
N SER A 31 -8.74 -0.21 -8.42
CA SER A 31 -9.47 -0.65 -7.21
C SER A 31 -9.56 -2.17 -7.07
N ARG A 32 -9.62 -2.89 -8.20
CA ARG A 32 -9.67 -4.35 -8.28
C ARG A 32 -8.44 -5.04 -7.68
N PHE A 33 -7.30 -4.35 -7.62
CA PHE A 33 -6.07 -4.89 -7.05
C PHE A 33 -5.95 -4.63 -5.54
N TYR A 34 -6.62 -3.60 -5.00
CA TYR A 34 -6.42 -3.21 -3.60
C TYR A 34 -7.04 -4.19 -2.60
N ALA A 35 -8.16 -4.84 -2.94
CA ALA A 35 -8.75 -5.87 -2.09
C ALA A 35 -7.81 -7.09 -1.90
N PRO A 36 -7.30 -7.74 -2.97
CA PRO A 36 -6.36 -8.84 -2.81
C PRO A 36 -5.06 -8.40 -2.13
N LEU A 37 -4.55 -7.19 -2.41
CA LEU A 37 -3.39 -6.65 -1.68
C LEU A 37 -3.67 -6.52 -0.18
N ALA A 38 -4.84 -6.00 0.22
CA ALA A 38 -5.21 -5.87 1.63
C ALA A 38 -5.26 -7.23 2.34
N VAL A 39 -5.82 -8.25 1.67
CA VAL A 39 -5.89 -9.62 2.20
C VAL A 39 -4.49 -10.21 2.36
N VAL A 40 -3.63 -10.10 1.34
CA VAL A 40 -2.26 -10.62 1.42
C VAL A 40 -1.47 -9.92 2.53
N ALA A 41 -1.53 -8.59 2.60
CA ALA A 41 -0.91 -7.81 3.67
C ALA A 41 -1.39 -8.27 5.06
N PHE A 42 -2.69 -8.52 5.22
CA PHE A 42 -3.24 -9.03 6.48
C PHE A 42 -2.73 -10.44 6.80
N VAL A 43 -2.71 -11.36 5.84
CA VAL A 43 -2.22 -12.74 6.04
C VAL A 43 -0.75 -12.76 6.44
N LEU A 44 0.08 -11.92 5.79
CA LEU A 44 1.52 -11.84 6.09
C LEU A 44 1.79 -11.50 7.56
N THR A 45 0.93 -10.69 8.21
CA THR A 45 1.09 -10.36 9.64
C THR A 45 1.06 -11.55 10.60
N PHE A 46 0.52 -12.70 10.17
CA PHE A 46 0.47 -13.92 10.98
C PHE A 46 1.65 -14.85 10.74
N LEU A 47 2.47 -14.61 9.71
CA LEU A 47 3.58 -15.47 9.35
C LEU A 47 4.88 -14.99 9.98
N PRO A 48 5.79 -15.91 10.37
CA PRO A 48 7.10 -15.54 10.89
C PRO A 48 7.97 -14.97 9.77
N TYR A 49 8.48 -13.76 9.96
CA TYR A 49 9.36 -13.10 8.97
C TYR A 49 10.81 -13.55 9.07
N TYR A 50 11.24 -13.95 10.27
CA TYR A 50 12.62 -14.36 10.56
C TYR A 50 12.68 -15.83 10.95
N ARG A 51 13.73 -16.52 10.50
CA ARG A 51 13.99 -17.92 10.83
C ARG A 51 14.47 -18.01 12.27
N SER A 52 13.89 -18.95 13.02
CA SER A 52 14.42 -19.32 14.33
C SER A 52 15.62 -20.22 14.14
N GLU A 53 16.71 -19.94 14.85
CA GLU A 53 17.89 -20.82 14.84
C GLU A 53 17.55 -22.15 15.52
N PRO A 54 17.92 -23.32 14.92
CA PRO A 54 17.55 -24.63 15.45
C PRO A 54 18.03 -24.89 16.88
N GLU A 55 19.18 -24.32 17.25
CA GLU A 55 19.85 -24.53 18.53
C GLU A 55 19.61 -23.38 19.53
N SER A 56 18.86 -22.35 19.13
CA SER A 56 18.56 -21.19 20.00
C SER A 56 17.28 -21.41 20.78
N SER A 57 17.23 -20.88 22.00
CA SER A 57 16.00 -20.79 22.79
C SER A 57 15.03 -19.73 22.26
N ILE A 58 15.48 -18.87 21.34
CA ILE A 58 14.68 -17.80 20.75
C ILE A 58 13.90 -18.37 19.56
N ARG A 59 12.57 -18.34 19.66
CA ARG A 59 11.67 -18.63 18.55
C ARG A 59 10.93 -17.37 18.11
N TYR A 60 11.10 -17.03 16.84
CA TYR A 60 10.39 -15.92 16.19
C TYR A 60 9.03 -16.38 15.69
N GLY A 61 7.99 -15.66 16.10
CA GLY A 61 6.63 -15.82 15.64
C GLY A 61 6.25 -14.81 14.55
N GLY A 62 4.97 -14.79 14.20
CA GLY A 62 4.39 -13.72 13.40
C GLY A 62 4.31 -12.39 14.15
N LEU A 63 3.98 -11.31 13.45
CA LEU A 63 3.97 -9.95 14.02
C LEU A 63 3.11 -9.84 15.28
N TRP A 64 1.93 -10.45 15.29
CA TRP A 64 1.04 -10.43 16.47
C TRP A 64 1.61 -11.18 17.66
N GLN A 65 2.32 -12.28 17.42
CA GLN A 65 2.96 -13.06 18.47
C GLN A 65 4.14 -12.29 19.06
N GLU A 66 4.96 -11.67 18.21
CA GLU A 66 6.09 -10.85 18.64
C GLU A 66 5.61 -9.63 19.43
N PHE A 67 4.61 -8.90 18.93
CA PHE A 67 4.02 -7.77 19.64
C PHE A 67 3.47 -8.17 21.02
N ALA A 68 2.78 -9.30 21.13
CA ALA A 68 2.27 -9.80 22.42
C ALA A 68 3.38 -10.28 23.37
N ARG A 69 4.50 -10.77 22.83
CA ARG A 69 5.62 -11.35 23.58
C ARG A 69 6.55 -10.28 24.13
N THR A 70 6.94 -9.32 23.29
CA THR A 70 7.99 -8.34 23.62
C THR A 70 7.41 -7.00 24.04
N GLY A 71 6.27 -6.59 23.47
CA GLY A 71 5.73 -5.24 23.61
C GLY A 71 6.70 -4.13 23.18
N HIS A 72 7.76 -4.45 22.42
CA HIS A 72 8.76 -3.46 22.03
C HIS A 72 8.14 -2.40 21.10
N SER A 73 8.69 -1.19 21.16
CA SER A 73 8.19 -0.04 20.38
C SER A 73 8.21 -0.30 18.87
N TYR A 74 9.19 -1.05 18.37
CA TYR A 74 9.30 -1.40 16.94
C TYR A 74 8.19 -2.36 16.50
N ASP A 75 7.83 -3.35 17.32
CA ASP A 75 6.76 -4.31 17.02
C ASP A 75 5.39 -3.61 17.04
N ALA A 76 5.19 -2.72 18.02
CA ALA A 76 4.00 -1.87 18.10
C ALA A 76 3.86 -0.97 16.86
N ALA A 77 4.96 -0.33 16.45
CA ALA A 77 4.98 0.52 15.26
C ALA A 77 4.67 -0.27 13.99
N ALA A 78 5.26 -1.46 13.83
CA ALA A 78 4.99 -2.34 12.70
C ALA A 78 3.52 -2.75 12.63
N VAL A 79 2.90 -3.16 13.75
CA VAL A 79 1.46 -3.46 13.83
C VAL A 79 0.62 -2.28 13.36
N MET A 80 0.90 -1.08 13.89
CA MET A 80 0.15 0.13 13.52
C MET A 80 0.29 0.49 12.04
N ILE A 81 1.49 0.34 11.48
CA ILE A 81 1.76 0.60 10.06
C ILE A 81 1.03 -0.41 9.17
N PHE A 82 1.06 -1.70 9.52
CA PHE A 82 0.30 -2.74 8.80
C PHE A 82 -1.19 -2.47 8.84
N LEU A 83 -1.76 -2.18 10.01
CA LEU A 83 -3.18 -1.86 10.15
C LEU A 83 -3.57 -0.63 9.34
N ALA A 84 -2.75 0.43 9.37
CA ALA A 84 -2.98 1.63 8.58
C ALA A 84 -2.93 1.34 7.06
N LEU A 85 -1.96 0.54 6.61
CA LEU A 85 -1.88 0.14 5.21
C LEU A 85 -3.11 -0.69 4.78
N ILE A 86 -3.47 -1.71 5.56
CA ILE A 86 -4.62 -2.59 5.29
C ILE A 86 -5.91 -1.76 5.25
N ALA A 87 -6.08 -0.81 6.18
CA ALA A 87 -7.23 0.08 6.20
C ALA A 87 -7.27 0.96 4.94
N LEU A 88 -6.15 1.57 4.54
CA LEU A 88 -6.09 2.40 3.33
C LEU A 88 -6.36 1.57 2.05
N LEU A 89 -5.80 0.38 1.94
CA LEU A 89 -6.05 -0.53 0.82
C LEU A 89 -7.53 -0.96 0.76
N THR A 90 -8.12 -1.27 1.92
CA THR A 90 -9.54 -1.63 2.02
C THR A 90 -10.44 -0.45 1.60
N VAL A 91 -10.14 0.76 2.07
CA VAL A 91 -10.86 1.96 1.64
C VAL A 91 -10.67 2.19 0.15
N ALA A 92 -9.46 2.01 -0.40
CA ALA A 92 -9.19 2.18 -1.82
C ALA A 92 -9.88 1.13 -2.71
N ALA A 93 -10.14 -0.06 -2.18
CA ALA A 93 -10.90 -1.10 -2.88
C ALA A 93 -12.39 -0.76 -3.00
N ILE A 94 -12.97 -0.12 -1.98
CA ILE A 94 -14.42 0.16 -1.90
C ILE A 94 -14.74 1.57 -2.41
N ARG A 95 -13.82 2.53 -2.26
CA ARG A 95 -14.05 3.96 -2.54
C ARG A 95 -12.84 4.55 -3.29
N LYS A 96 -13.09 5.64 -4.03
CA LYS A 96 -12.04 6.41 -4.70
C LYS A 96 -11.15 7.08 -3.66
N LEU A 97 -9.94 6.56 -3.46
CA LEU A 97 -8.95 7.17 -2.57
C LEU A 97 -8.30 8.39 -3.27
N PRO A 98 -8.20 9.56 -2.62
CA PRO A 98 -7.53 10.70 -3.22
C PRO A 98 -6.02 10.47 -3.32
N GLY A 99 -5.35 11.19 -4.22
CA GLY A 99 -3.90 11.07 -4.48
C GLY A 99 -3.02 11.06 -3.21
N PRO A 100 -3.21 11.96 -2.23
CA PRO A 100 -2.48 11.92 -0.97
C PRO A 100 -2.66 10.63 -0.17
N GLY A 101 -3.87 10.04 -0.19
CA GLY A 101 -4.13 8.76 0.47
C GLY A 101 -3.40 7.59 -0.19
N LEU A 102 -3.34 7.59 -1.53
CA LEU A 102 -2.60 6.59 -2.29
C LEU A 102 -1.09 6.71 -2.06
N PHE A 103 -0.59 7.95 -1.96
CA PHE A 103 0.81 8.21 -1.62
C PHE A 103 1.14 7.75 -0.20
N ALA A 104 0.26 8.01 0.78
CA ALA A 104 0.42 7.52 2.14
C ALA A 104 0.47 5.99 2.18
N ALA A 105 -0.44 5.30 1.47
CA ALA A 105 -0.41 3.84 1.37
C ALA A 105 0.90 3.33 0.73
N ALA A 106 1.41 4.00 -0.31
CA ALA A 106 2.67 3.63 -0.93
C ALA A 106 3.86 3.79 0.04
N ALA A 107 3.88 4.89 0.80
CA ALA A 107 4.91 5.14 1.80
C ALA A 107 4.88 4.09 2.92
N LEU A 108 3.70 3.77 3.45
CA LEU A 108 3.56 2.72 4.48
C LEU A 108 4.02 1.36 3.96
N SER A 109 3.66 1.01 2.72
CA SER A 109 4.11 -0.21 2.06
C SER A 109 5.64 -0.26 1.96
N LEU A 110 6.29 0.83 1.55
CA LEU A 110 7.76 0.91 1.51
C LEU A 110 8.38 0.79 2.90
N ILE A 111 7.80 1.46 3.90
CA ILE A 111 8.29 1.41 5.29
C ILE A 111 8.28 -0.03 5.80
N ILE A 112 7.20 -0.80 5.56
CA ILE A 112 7.12 -2.22 5.94
C ILE A 112 8.27 -3.01 5.29
N GLY A 113 8.38 -2.95 3.95
CA GLY A 113 9.42 -3.71 3.24
C GLY A 113 10.84 -3.33 3.70
N ILE A 114 11.09 -2.05 3.97
CA ILE A 114 12.37 -1.59 4.50
C ILE A 114 12.59 -2.10 5.94
N MET A 115 11.58 -2.04 6.81
CA MET A 115 11.69 -2.53 8.18
C MET A 115 12.01 -4.03 8.23
N VAL A 116 11.38 -4.85 7.38
CA VAL A 116 11.68 -6.28 7.30
C VAL A 116 13.09 -6.50 6.73
N TRP A 117 13.50 -5.71 5.72
CA TRP A 117 14.84 -5.82 5.13
C TRP A 117 15.95 -5.43 6.11
N THR A 118 15.78 -4.32 6.84
CA THR A 118 16.82 -3.77 7.71
C THR A 118 16.80 -4.35 9.11
N ALA A 119 15.74 -5.07 9.48
CA ALA A 119 15.54 -5.70 10.79
C ALA A 119 15.93 -4.76 11.97
N PRO A 120 15.27 -3.60 12.12
CA PRO A 120 15.63 -2.65 13.17
C PRO A 120 15.46 -3.29 14.55
N GLY A 121 16.44 -3.07 15.44
CA GLY A 121 16.46 -3.65 16.79
C GLY A 121 17.28 -4.94 16.90
N PHE A 122 17.75 -5.50 15.78
CA PHE A 122 18.70 -6.60 15.78
C PHE A 122 20.13 -6.08 15.61
N SER A 123 21.06 -6.58 16.44
CA SER A 123 22.50 -6.33 16.27
C SER A 123 23.11 -7.20 15.17
N ASP A 124 22.58 -8.42 15.02
CA ASP A 124 22.89 -9.37 13.96
C ASP A 124 21.55 -9.91 13.42
N PRO A 125 21.08 -9.44 12.25
CA PRO A 125 19.77 -9.79 11.72
C PRO A 125 19.65 -11.30 11.45
N PRO A 126 18.61 -11.98 11.97
CA PRO A 126 18.35 -13.37 11.63
C PRO A 126 17.96 -13.53 10.15
N ASP A 127 18.23 -14.70 9.59
CA ASP A 127 17.85 -15.04 8.22
C ASP A 127 16.34 -14.88 7.98
N LEU A 128 15.97 -14.40 6.79
CA LEU A 128 14.57 -14.27 6.39
C LEU A 128 13.94 -15.64 6.11
N THR A 129 12.67 -15.78 6.46
CA THR A 129 11.82 -16.87 5.94
C THR A 129 11.36 -16.55 4.53
N ASP A 130 10.76 -17.52 3.85
CA ASP A 130 10.09 -17.30 2.57
C ASP A 130 8.97 -16.26 2.69
N ALA A 131 8.30 -16.19 3.85
CA ALA A 131 7.30 -15.18 4.14
C ALA A 131 7.90 -13.78 4.27
N GLY A 132 9.07 -13.63 4.93
CA GLY A 132 9.81 -12.37 4.99
C GLY A 132 10.25 -11.88 3.62
N ILE A 133 10.78 -12.77 2.78
CA ILE A 133 11.14 -12.46 1.40
C ILE A 133 9.90 -12.04 0.59
N LEU A 134 8.79 -12.77 0.74
CA LEU A 134 7.53 -12.46 0.08
C LEU A 134 6.98 -11.10 0.50
N ASP A 135 7.02 -10.75 1.80
CA ASP A 135 6.53 -9.47 2.30
C ASP A 135 7.35 -8.28 1.78
N ILE A 136 8.67 -8.43 1.70
CA ILE A 136 9.54 -7.44 1.05
C ILE A 136 9.12 -7.25 -0.41
N ALA A 137 9.04 -8.32 -1.19
CA ALA A 137 8.68 -8.25 -2.61
C ALA A 137 7.28 -7.66 -2.82
N PHE A 138 6.33 -8.09 -1.99
CA PHE A 138 4.97 -7.58 -1.95
C PHE A 138 4.94 -6.07 -1.65
N SER A 139 5.68 -5.64 -0.64
CA SER A 139 5.75 -4.25 -0.19
C SER A 139 6.26 -3.31 -1.27
N PHE A 140 7.32 -3.69 -2.00
CA PHE A 140 7.82 -2.90 -3.12
C PHE A 140 6.86 -2.90 -4.32
N THR A 141 6.24 -4.04 -4.60
CA THR A 141 5.28 -4.17 -5.71
C THR A 141 4.02 -3.34 -5.45
N ALA A 142 3.45 -3.42 -4.25
CA ALA A 142 2.29 -2.65 -3.85
C ALA A 142 2.59 -1.13 -3.88
N ALA A 143 3.77 -0.71 -3.40
CA ALA A 143 4.20 0.68 -3.51
C ALA A 143 4.31 1.15 -4.96
N ALA A 144 4.92 0.35 -5.84
CA ALA A 144 5.03 0.67 -7.26
C ALA A 144 3.64 0.82 -7.93
N MET A 145 2.71 -0.08 -7.63
CA MET A 145 1.32 0.00 -8.13
C MET A 145 0.60 1.26 -7.65
N LEU A 146 0.71 1.59 -6.35
CA LEU A 146 0.09 2.79 -5.77
C LEU A 146 0.68 4.08 -6.36
N LEU A 147 2.00 4.14 -6.50
CA LEU A 147 2.67 5.29 -7.13
C LEU A 147 2.31 5.44 -8.61
N THR A 148 2.16 4.32 -9.33
CA THR A 148 1.68 4.33 -10.73
C THR A 148 0.27 4.89 -10.81
N HIS A 149 -0.61 4.49 -9.90
CA HIS A 149 -1.96 5.06 -9.83
C HIS A 149 -1.91 6.57 -9.58
N VAL A 150 -1.11 7.03 -8.61
CA VAL A 150 -0.91 8.47 -8.34
C VAL A 150 -0.40 9.21 -9.58
N ALA A 151 0.60 8.66 -10.27
CA ALA A 151 1.18 9.28 -11.46
C ALA A 151 0.15 9.44 -12.57
N LEU A 152 -0.67 8.42 -12.82
CA LEU A 152 -1.73 8.48 -13.82
C LEU A 152 -2.82 9.52 -13.46
N LEU A 153 -3.20 9.63 -12.19
CA LEU A 153 -4.11 10.66 -11.73
C LEU A 153 -3.53 12.08 -11.90
N VAL A 154 -2.24 12.26 -11.64
CA VAL A 154 -1.55 13.55 -11.83
C VAL A 154 -1.45 13.92 -13.31
N ILE A 155 -1.12 12.96 -14.17
CA ILE A 155 -1.06 13.17 -15.63
C ILE A 155 -2.44 13.57 -16.17
N CYS A 156 -3.51 12.92 -15.71
CA CYS A 156 -4.88 13.28 -16.07
C CYS A 156 -5.32 14.66 -15.56
N ARG A 157 -4.69 15.19 -14.50
CA ARG A 157 -4.99 16.53 -13.98
C ARG A 157 -4.25 17.65 -14.74
N ARG A 158 -3.12 17.33 -15.37
CA ARG A 158 -2.27 18.31 -16.09
C ARG A 158 -2.63 18.47 -17.56
N ARG A 159 -3.46 17.59 -18.11
CA ARG A 159 -3.98 17.64 -19.49
C ARG A 159 -5.42 18.14 -19.46
#